data_AF-J2QCN4-F1
#
_entry.id   AF-J2QCN4-F1
#
_cell.length_a   1.000
_cell.length_b   1.000
_cell.length_c   1.000
_cell.angle_alpha   90.00
_cell.angle_beta   90.00
_cell.angle_gamma   90.00
#
_symmetry.space_group_name_H-M   'P 1'
#
loop_
_entity.id
_entity.type
_entity.pdbx_description
1 polymer ?
#
loop_
_entity_poly.entity_id
_entity_poly.type
_entity_poly.pdbx_seq_one_letter_code
_entity_poly.pdbx_strand_id
1 'polypeptide(L)'
;MTRAETAADLAVDEAADPGHARSARALVQAVRWRSGLSQDEFARAFCIPLDQLAMLELGQARPDTALTAYLRVVDHAPDVVREALERAGL
;
A
#
# COMPACT_ATOMS: atom_id res chain seq x y z
N MET A 1 3.35 -0.45 45.37
CA MET A 1 2.60 -0.75 44.14
C MET A 1 3.39 -0.16 42.97
N THR A 2 4.26 -0.98 42.40
CA THR A 2 5.31 -0.58 41.45
C THR A 2 4.76 -0.50 40.04
N ARG A 3 4.89 0.70 39.45
CA ARG A 3 4.74 1.00 38.03
C ARG A 3 5.96 0.44 37.29
N ALA A 4 5.97 -0.86 37.02
CA ALA A 4 6.99 -1.48 36.18
C ALA A 4 6.41 -2.81 35.70
N GLU A 5 6.04 -2.88 34.41
CA GLU A 5 5.88 -4.10 33.58
C GLU A 5 4.87 -3.85 32.44
N THR A 6 5.16 -2.87 31.59
CA THR A 6 4.48 -2.77 30.26
C THR A 6 5.52 -2.49 29.16
N ALA A 7 6.70 -3.07 29.33
CA ALA A 7 7.79 -3.00 28.36
C ALA A 7 8.31 -4.41 28.03
N ALA A 8 7.41 -5.39 28.00
CA ALA A 8 7.70 -6.72 27.47
C ALA A 8 7.02 -6.83 26.10
N ASP A 9 7.81 -7.22 25.09
CA ASP A 9 7.40 -7.74 23.78
C ASP A 9 6.90 -6.78 22.71
N LEU A 10 7.68 -5.74 22.39
CA LEU A 10 7.86 -5.40 20.98
C LEU A 10 9.02 -6.27 20.45
N ALA A 11 8.74 -7.55 20.21
CA ALA A 11 9.62 -8.35 19.37
C ALA A 11 9.73 -7.62 18.03
N VAL A 12 10.92 -7.12 17.72
CA VAL A 12 11.22 -6.64 16.38
C VAL A 12 11.03 -7.85 15.49
N ASP A 13 9.94 -7.87 14.72
CA ASP A 13 9.71 -8.91 13.73
C ASP A 13 10.85 -8.87 12.72
N GLU A 14 11.84 -9.74 12.87
CA GLU A 14 13.01 -9.81 12.01
C GLU A 14 12.64 -10.29 10.59
N ALA A 15 11.45 -10.90 10.41
CA ALA A 15 10.90 -11.16 9.08
C ALA A 15 10.45 -9.86 8.39
N ALA A 16 10.20 -8.80 9.16
CA ALA A 16 9.92 -7.49 8.64
C ALA A 16 11.22 -6.75 8.26
N ASP A 17 11.94 -7.20 7.21
CA ASP A 17 13.06 -6.44 6.59
C ASP A 17 12.66 -4.97 6.31
N PRO A 18 13.14 -3.98 7.09
CA PRO A 18 12.71 -2.59 6.95
C PRO A 18 13.08 -1.99 5.59
N GLY A 19 14.11 -2.52 4.93
CA GLY A 19 14.53 -2.10 3.59
C GLY A 19 13.47 -2.47 2.54
N HIS A 20 12.93 -3.68 2.62
CA HIS A 20 11.85 -4.12 1.74
C HIS A 20 10.55 -3.35 2.01
N ALA A 21 10.18 -3.13 3.29
CA ALA A 21 8.99 -2.34 3.64
C ALA A 21 9.09 -0.89 3.12
N ARG A 22 10.26 -0.25 3.25
CA ARG A 22 10.49 1.09 2.72
C ARG A 22 10.38 1.12 1.20
N SER A 23 10.90 0.10 0.52
CA SER A 23 10.80 -0.03 -0.93
C SER A 23 9.35 -0.22 -1.40
N ALA A 24 8.58 -1.01 -0.67
CA ALA A 24 7.16 -1.22 -0.95
C ALA A 24 6.31 0.04 -0.70
N ARG A 25 6.53 0.73 0.42
CA ARG A 25 5.92 2.03 0.70
C ARG A 25 6.26 3.04 -0.39
N ALA A 26 7.54 3.12 -0.78
CA ALA A 26 8.01 4.03 -1.81
C ALA A 26 7.34 3.74 -3.16
N LEU A 27 7.18 2.45 -3.52
CA LEU A 27 6.43 2.05 -4.71
C LEU A 27 5.00 2.60 -4.67
N VAL A 28 4.23 2.30 -3.63
CA VAL A 28 2.81 2.71 -3.51
C VAL A 28 2.67 4.23 -3.61
N GLN A 29 3.48 4.97 -2.85
CA GLN A 29 3.46 6.44 -2.87
C GLN A 29 3.82 7.00 -4.24
N ALA A 30 4.84 6.43 -4.90
CA ALA A 30 5.30 6.91 -6.19
C ALA A 30 4.27 6.68 -7.31
N VAL A 31 3.61 5.52 -7.33
CA VAL A 31 2.52 5.23 -8.29
C VAL A 31 1.36 6.20 -8.08
N ARG A 32 0.93 6.42 -6.82
CA ARG A 32 -0.15 7.37 -6.55
C ARG A 32 0.23 8.80 -6.95
N TRP A 33 1.41 9.27 -6.61
CA TRP A 33 1.83 10.63 -6.95
C TRP A 33 1.88 10.86 -8.46
N ARG A 34 2.34 9.88 -9.24
CA ARG A 34 2.34 9.97 -10.70
C ARG A 34 0.94 10.00 -11.30
N SER A 35 -0.05 9.39 -10.63
CA SER A 35 -1.46 9.46 -11.07
C SER A 35 -2.08 10.85 -10.92
N GLY A 36 -1.52 11.72 -10.06
CA GLY A 36 -2.08 13.04 -9.73
C GLY A 36 -3.35 13.01 -8.87
N LEU A 37 -3.81 11.82 -8.46
CA LEU A 37 -5.02 11.63 -7.68
C LEU A 37 -4.78 11.81 -6.17
N SER A 38 -5.81 12.26 -5.46
CA SER A 38 -5.85 12.15 -3.99
C SER A 38 -5.79 10.67 -3.55
N GLN A 39 -5.56 10.43 -2.26
CA GLN A 39 -5.55 9.06 -1.73
C GLN A 39 -6.90 8.37 -1.93
N ASP A 40 -8.01 9.07 -1.67
CA ASP A 40 -9.35 8.53 -1.79
C ASP A 40 -9.79 8.34 -3.25
N GLU A 41 -9.38 9.24 -4.15
CA GLU A 41 -9.60 9.09 -5.59
C GLU A 41 -8.82 7.90 -6.16
N PHE A 42 -7.55 7.74 -5.76
CA PHE A 42 -6.72 6.62 -6.19
C PHE A 42 -7.26 5.27 -5.69
N ALA A 43 -7.67 5.20 -4.42
CA ALA A 43 -8.29 4.02 -3.84
C ALA A 43 -9.52 3.58 -4.63
N ARG A 44 -10.43 4.52 -4.96
CA ARG A 44 -11.63 4.24 -5.76
C ARG A 44 -11.29 3.85 -7.19
N ALA A 45 -10.42 4.62 -7.86
CA ALA A 45 -10.10 4.43 -9.28
C ALA A 45 -9.44 3.07 -9.58
N PHE A 46 -8.76 2.47 -8.60
CA PHE A 46 -8.03 1.21 -8.76
C PHE A 46 -8.53 0.09 -7.85
N CYS A 47 -9.72 0.24 -7.26
CA CYS A 47 -10.36 -0.75 -6.40
C CYS A 47 -9.45 -1.24 -5.25
N ILE A 48 -8.67 -0.35 -4.65
CA ILE A 48 -7.83 -0.64 -3.48
C ILE A 48 -8.57 -0.11 -2.24
N PRO A 49 -8.82 -0.92 -1.20
CA PRO A 49 -9.43 -0.44 0.03
C PRO A 49 -8.65 0.74 0.62
N LEU A 50 -9.34 1.84 0.94
CA LEU A 50 -8.70 3.08 1.42
C LEU A 50 -7.85 2.85 2.67
N ASP A 51 -8.36 2.07 3.63
CA ASP A 51 -7.62 1.74 4.86
C ASP A 51 -6.35 0.93 4.57
N GLN A 52 -6.42 0.01 3.61
CA GLN A 52 -5.26 -0.77 3.16
C GLN A 52 -4.24 0.14 2.49
N LEU A 53 -4.67 1.04 1.59
CA LEU A 53 -3.80 2.01 0.94
C LEU A 53 -3.10 2.91 1.97
N ALA A 54 -3.84 3.41 2.97
CA ALA A 54 -3.28 4.23 4.04
C ALA A 54 -2.23 3.48 4.87
N MET A 55 -2.50 2.24 5.27
CA MET A 55 -1.51 1.40 5.98
C MET A 55 -0.25 1.16 5.16
N LEU A 56 -0.39 0.93 3.84
CA LEU A 56 0.74 0.75 2.93
C LEU A 56 1.58 2.02 2.77
N GLU A 57 0.93 3.18 2.60
CA GLU A 57 1.61 4.47 2.47
C GLU A 57 2.27 4.92 3.78
N LEU A 58 1.78 4.47 4.93
CA LEU A 58 2.41 4.67 6.24
C LEU A 58 3.52 3.62 6.53
N GLY A 59 3.61 2.56 5.72
CA GLY A 59 4.54 1.45 5.92
C GLY A 59 4.17 0.53 7.09
N GLN A 60 2.90 0.57 7.53
CA GLN A 60 2.34 -0.32 8.57
C GLN A 60 1.96 -1.70 8.00
N ALA A 61 1.88 -1.82 6.68
CA ALA A 61 1.64 -3.08 5.98
C ALA A 61 2.56 -3.21 4.76
N ARG A 62 2.63 -4.42 4.22
CA ARG A 62 3.31 -4.72 2.96
C ARG A 62 2.29 -5.16 1.92
N PRO A 63 2.40 -4.69 0.67
CA PRO A 63 1.62 -5.26 -0.41
C PRO A 63 2.13 -6.68 -0.65
N ASP A 64 1.21 -7.61 -0.87
CA ASP A 64 1.59 -8.95 -1.30
C ASP A 64 2.12 -8.93 -2.76
N THR A 65 2.49 -10.10 -3.26
CA THR A 65 3.01 -10.25 -4.64
C THR A 65 1.99 -9.78 -5.69
N ALA A 66 0.69 -10.03 -5.48
CA ALA A 66 -0.36 -9.70 -6.44
C ALA A 66 -0.59 -8.18 -6.48
N LEU A 67 -0.73 -7.54 -5.33
CA LEU A 67 -0.88 -6.10 -5.22
C LEU A 67 0.38 -5.37 -5.72
N THR A 68 1.57 -5.91 -5.46
CA THR A 68 2.82 -5.36 -6.01
C THR A 68 2.85 -5.40 -7.53
N ALA A 69 2.47 -6.53 -8.14
CA ALA A 69 2.37 -6.64 -9.58
C ALA A 69 1.30 -5.69 -10.15
N TYR A 70 0.14 -5.64 -9.52
CA TYR A 70 -0.96 -4.76 -9.90
C TYR A 70 -0.55 -3.28 -9.89
N LEU A 71 0.10 -2.81 -8.81
CA LEU A 71 0.60 -1.43 -8.70
C LEU A 71 1.61 -1.09 -9.80
N ARG A 72 2.46 -2.04 -10.21
CA ARG A 72 3.38 -1.84 -11.36
C ARG A 72 2.63 -1.70 -12.68
N VAL A 73 1.55 -2.45 -12.88
CA VAL A 73 0.71 -2.33 -14.07
C VAL A 73 0.00 -0.97 -14.08
N VAL A 74 -0.57 -0.57 -12.94
CA VAL A 74 -1.17 0.77 -12.76
C VAL A 74 -0.15 1.87 -13.06
N ASP A 75 1.10 1.70 -12.64
CA ASP A 75 2.16 2.68 -12.89
C ASP A 75 2.48 2.88 -14.37
N HIS A 76 2.40 1.80 -15.15
CA HIS A 76 2.75 1.81 -16.57
C HIS A 76 1.57 2.12 -17.48
N ALA A 77 0.35 1.74 -17.10
CA ALA A 77 -0.83 1.88 -17.94
C ALA A 77 -2.09 2.19 -17.12
N PRO A 78 -2.14 3.33 -16.39
CA PRO A 78 -3.24 3.65 -15.48
C PRO A 78 -4.59 3.75 -16.21
N ASP A 79 -4.62 4.31 -17.42
CA ASP A 79 -5.84 4.48 -18.21
C ASP A 79 -6.42 3.15 -18.68
N VAL A 80 -5.54 2.21 -19.07
CA VAL A 80 -5.94 0.87 -19.51
C VAL A 80 -6.53 0.08 -18.34
N VAL A 81 -5.93 0.19 -17.16
CA VAL A 81 -6.46 -0.46 -15.95
C VAL A 81 -7.84 0.11 -15.60
N ARG A 82 -8.01 1.44 -15.62
CA ARG A 82 -9.31 2.07 -15.35
C ARG A 82 -10.39 1.61 -16.33
N GLU A 83 -10.08 1.61 -17.64
CA GLU A 83 -11.04 1.11 -18.64
C GLU A 83 -11.40 -0.36 -18.40
N ALA A 84 -10.42 -1.19 -18.03
CA ALA A 84 -10.67 -2.60 -17.75
C ALA A 84 -11.56 -2.81 -16.52
N LEU A 85 -11.34 -2.03 -15.45
CA LEU A 85 -12.17 -2.07 -14.23
C LEU A 85 -13.60 -1.59 -14.50
N GLU A 86 -13.76 -0.48 -15.23
CA GLU A 86 -15.07 0.04 -15.63
C GLU A 86 -15.86 -0.99 -16.46
N ARG A 87 -15.19 -1.66 -17.42
CA ARG A 87 -15.79 -2.75 -18.21
C ARG A 87 -16.15 -3.98 -17.39
N ALA A 88 -15.39 -4.25 -16.32
CA ALA A 88 -15.67 -5.32 -15.39
C ALA A 88 -16.79 -4.96 -14.39
N GLY A 89 -17.24 -3.70 -14.34
CA GLY A 89 -18.24 -3.21 -13.40
C GLY A 89 -17.71 -3.06 -11.97
N LEU A 90 -16.41 -2.77 -11.84
CA LEU A 90 -15.71 -2.58 -10.57
C LEU A 90 -15.45 -1.10 -10.25
#